data_AF-A0A1X7VSQ4-F1
#
_entry.id   AF-A0A1X7VSQ4-F1
#
_cell.length_a   1.000
_cell.length_b   1.000
_cell.length_c   1.000
_cell.angle_alpha   90.00
_cell.angle_beta   90.00
_cell.angle_gamma   90.00
#
_symmetry.space_group_name_H-M   'P 1'
#
loop_
_entity.id
_entity.type
_entity.pdbx_description
1 polymer ?
#
loop_
_entity_poly.entity_id
_entity_poly.type
_entity_poly.pdbx_seq_one_letter_code
_entity_poly.pdbx_strand_id
1 'polypeptide(L)'
;NSNVTGSLPDFNEWANGVASKVNSNVTGSLPDFNEWANGVASKVNSNVTGSFPDFNEWANGVSQNTLQLFQSYPNFTGLDEQILQNTRDSAQKLINIANTLSNLQDTSASTGGVAVNTLLFINQMYPQLIPPLSCKQILRKTPNSPSGHYILTSNNGATNYSTYCNMGTLCGSGGGWTRLAYLDMSDPTQNCPSALELYQSGSVRACGRSLLNIPVGCVSVKFPSNGISYFQICGRVTGYQHRSTDGPNTHIDDLNSHYVDGVSITHGSPRQHVWTLMAGNSETSLSSSNSCPCNNGSTVNVQSFVGDHYFCESGNKVSTASNTLYTSDPLWDGQGCGSLESPCCNVTGIPWFHRDYGSNTTTDYIELRMCSDFDDEDTPVGYYEIYVK
;
A
#
# COMPACT_ATOMS: atom_id res chain seq x y z
N ASN A 1 -7.15 32.58 -4.81
CA ASN A 1 -7.72 33.11 -6.05
C ASN A 1 -7.10 32.47 -7.27
N SER A 2 -7.68 31.37 -7.72
CA SER A 2 -7.50 30.83 -9.07
C SER A 2 -8.87 30.30 -9.48
N ASN A 3 -9.60 31.07 -10.28
CA ASN A 3 -10.90 30.70 -10.80
C ASN A 3 -10.75 29.48 -11.69
N VAL A 4 -11.39 28.37 -11.32
CA VAL A 4 -11.58 27.21 -12.20
C VAL A 4 -12.64 27.61 -13.24
N THR A 5 -12.19 28.05 -14.41
CA THR A 5 -13.05 28.32 -15.58
C THR A 5 -13.24 27.05 -16.40
N GLY A 6 -13.79 26.00 -15.77
CA GLY A 6 -14.44 24.91 -16.49
C GLY A 6 -15.91 25.25 -16.60
N SER A 7 -16.51 25.16 -17.79
CA SER A 7 -17.96 25.28 -17.93
C SER A 7 -18.61 24.17 -17.09
N LEU A 8 -19.39 24.58 -16.10
CA LEU A 8 -20.20 23.67 -15.29
C LEU A 8 -21.17 22.88 -16.19
N PRO A 9 -21.55 21.65 -15.80
CA PRO A 9 -22.59 20.91 -16.51
C PRO A 9 -23.89 21.73 -16.53
N ASP A 10 -24.62 21.71 -17.64
CA ASP A 10 -25.94 22.34 -17.70
C ASP A 10 -26.92 21.54 -16.85
N PHE A 11 -27.15 22.02 -15.62
CA PHE A 11 -28.09 21.40 -14.69
C PHE A 11 -29.54 21.41 -15.18
N ASN A 12 -29.86 22.26 -16.16
CA ASN A 12 -31.18 22.21 -16.81
C ASN A 12 -31.30 20.97 -17.68
N GLU A 13 -30.22 20.55 -18.35
CA GLU A 13 -30.19 19.33 -19.16
C GLU A 13 -30.36 18.08 -18.27
N TRP A 14 -29.71 18.06 -17.11
CA TRP A 14 -29.90 17.01 -16.10
C TRP A 14 -31.34 16.98 -15.56
N ALA A 15 -31.89 18.12 -15.15
CA ALA A 15 -33.24 18.21 -14.61
C ALA A 15 -34.30 17.76 -15.62
N ASN A 16 -34.17 18.18 -16.88
CA ASN A 16 -35.04 17.76 -17.98
C ASN A 16 -34.90 16.26 -18.27
N GLY A 17 -33.69 15.71 -18.20
CA GLY A 17 -33.45 14.27 -18.38
C GLY A 17 -34.07 13.40 -17.30
N VAL A 18 -34.04 13.85 -16.03
CA VAL A 18 -34.70 13.18 -14.91
C VAL A 18 -36.21 13.27 -15.05
N ALA A 19 -36.76 14.46 -15.35
CA ALA A 19 -38.19 14.65 -15.55
C ALA A 19 -38.75 13.80 -16.70
N SER A 20 -38.01 13.71 -17.82
CA SER A 20 -38.36 12.85 -18.95
C SER A 20 -38.44 11.36 -18.56
N LYS A 21 -37.43 10.85 -17.83
CA LYS A 21 -37.40 9.45 -17.38
C LYS A 21 -38.54 9.13 -16.41
N VAL A 22 -38.85 10.05 -15.50
CA VAL A 22 -39.94 9.86 -14.53
C VAL A 22 -41.30 9.89 -15.24
N ASN A 23 -41.53 10.85 -16.14
CA ASN A 23 -42.76 10.93 -16.92
C ASN A 23 -42.95 9.72 -17.86
N SER A 24 -41.86 9.10 -18.34
CA SER A 24 -41.94 7.91 -19.21
C SER A 24 -42.30 6.62 -18.47
N ASN A 25 -42.13 6.57 -17.14
CA ASN A 25 -42.31 5.35 -16.32
C ASN A 25 -43.59 5.37 -15.47
N VAL A 26 -44.40 6.44 -15.56
CA VAL A 26 -45.61 6.60 -14.76
C VAL A 26 -46.81 6.74 -15.70
N THR A 27 -47.79 5.83 -15.59
CA THR A 27 -48.98 5.77 -16.46
C THR A 27 -50.14 6.70 -16.02
N GLY A 28 -49.95 7.45 -14.93
CA GLY A 28 -50.87 8.48 -14.46
C GLY A 28 -50.25 9.87 -14.57
N SER A 29 -51.09 10.90 -14.76
CA SER A 29 -50.64 12.30 -14.76
C SER A 29 -50.17 12.69 -13.35
N LEU A 30 -48.87 12.71 -13.12
CA LEU A 30 -48.26 13.38 -11.96
C LEU A 30 -48.48 14.89 -12.09
N PRO A 31 -48.97 15.60 -11.05
CA PRO A 31 -48.99 17.05 -11.08
C PRO A 31 -47.55 17.58 -10.99
N ASP A 32 -47.17 18.30 -12.04
CA ASP A 32 -46.08 19.29 -12.14
C ASP A 32 -44.67 18.93 -11.62
N PHE A 33 -44.22 17.70 -11.89
CA PHE A 33 -42.82 17.30 -11.66
C PHE A 33 -41.81 18.16 -12.45
N ASN A 34 -42.24 18.73 -13.58
CA ASN A 34 -41.44 19.66 -14.37
C ASN A 34 -41.20 20.98 -13.61
N GLU A 35 -42.21 21.50 -12.89
CA GLU A 35 -42.06 22.69 -12.06
C GLU A 35 -41.12 22.43 -10.87
N TRP A 36 -41.19 21.24 -10.26
CA TRP A 36 -40.26 20.82 -9.21
C TRP A 36 -38.81 20.75 -9.72
N ALA A 37 -38.58 20.05 -10.84
CA ALA A 37 -37.23 19.87 -11.41
C ALA A 37 -36.61 21.23 -11.83
N ASN A 38 -37.42 22.11 -12.43
CA ASN A 38 -37.00 23.45 -12.81
C ASN A 38 -36.77 24.36 -11.60
N GLY A 39 -37.55 24.23 -10.53
CA GLY A 39 -37.36 24.96 -9.28
C GLY A 39 -36.06 24.57 -8.55
N VAL A 40 -35.69 23.29 -8.59
CA VAL A 40 -34.41 22.79 -8.06
C VAL A 40 -33.25 23.31 -8.92
N ALA A 41 -33.34 23.19 -10.25
CA ALA A 41 -32.31 23.68 -11.17
C ALA A 41 -32.09 25.20 -11.06
N SER A 42 -33.18 25.98 -10.92
CA SER A 42 -33.12 27.44 -10.73
C SER A 42 -32.39 27.83 -9.43
N LYS A 43 -32.69 27.17 -8.31
CA LYS A 43 -32.04 27.42 -7.02
C LYS A 43 -30.57 27.00 -6.99
N VAL A 44 -30.22 25.92 -7.69
CA VAL A 44 -28.83 25.49 -7.86
C VAL A 44 -28.08 26.53 -8.71
N ASN A 45 -28.64 26.93 -9.86
CA ASN A 45 -28.02 27.92 -10.74
C ASN A 45 -27.88 29.32 -10.10
N SER A 46 -28.83 29.74 -9.24
CA SER A 46 -28.74 31.03 -8.53
C SER A 46 -27.72 31.05 -7.39
N ASN A 47 -27.41 29.88 -6.80
CA ASN A 47 -26.49 29.75 -5.67
C ASN A 47 -25.03 29.52 -6.09
N VAL A 48 -24.79 29.18 -7.37
CA VAL A 48 -23.44 28.91 -7.91
C VAL A 48 -22.72 30.19 -8.37
N THR A 49 -23.43 31.33 -8.46
CA THR A 49 -22.83 32.63 -8.83
C THR A 49 -22.39 33.51 -7.65
N GLY A 50 -22.50 33.02 -6.41
CA GLY A 50 -22.08 33.72 -5.19
C GLY A 50 -21.33 32.82 -4.22
N SER A 51 -20.61 33.42 -3.26
CA SER A 51 -19.89 32.71 -2.19
C SER A 51 -20.75 31.62 -1.55
N PHE A 52 -20.17 30.43 -1.38
CA PHE A 52 -20.77 29.25 -0.76
C PHE A 52 -21.70 29.64 0.42
N PRO A 53 -23.03 29.40 0.35
CA PRO A 53 -23.91 29.61 1.49
C PRO A 53 -23.62 28.58 2.60
N ASP A 54 -23.96 28.94 3.84
CA ASP A 54 -23.92 28.02 4.99
C ASP A 54 -24.77 26.79 4.68
N PHE A 55 -24.08 25.66 4.48
CA PHE A 55 -24.66 24.40 4.04
C PHE A 55 -25.72 23.88 5.02
N ASN A 56 -25.61 24.24 6.31
CA ASN A 56 -26.57 23.85 7.34
C ASN A 56 -27.92 24.54 7.14
N GLU A 57 -27.92 25.79 6.70
CA GLU A 57 -29.15 26.56 6.45
C GLU A 57 -29.90 25.98 5.23
N TRP A 58 -29.15 25.60 4.19
CA TRP A 58 -29.70 24.96 3.00
C TRP A 58 -30.31 23.58 3.30
N ALA A 59 -29.58 22.70 3.99
CA ALA A 59 -30.06 21.37 4.35
C ALA A 59 -31.28 21.43 5.28
N ASN A 60 -31.29 22.37 6.23
CA ASN A 60 -32.44 22.61 7.11
C ASN A 60 -33.66 23.13 6.34
N GLY A 61 -33.48 24.04 5.39
CA GLY A 61 -34.55 24.55 4.55
C GLY A 61 -35.21 23.47 3.67
N VAL A 62 -34.42 22.54 3.14
CA VAL A 62 -34.95 21.39 2.37
C VAL A 62 -35.72 20.43 3.28
N SER A 63 -35.19 20.15 4.47
CA SER A 63 -35.82 19.26 5.45
C SER A 63 -37.16 19.81 5.96
N GLN A 64 -37.23 21.11 6.27
CA GLN A 64 -38.44 21.78 6.77
C GLN A 64 -39.55 21.88 5.72
N ASN A 65 -39.21 22.21 4.47
CA ASN A 65 -40.20 22.23 3.37
C ASN A 65 -40.79 20.85 3.11
N THR A 66 -39.95 19.82 3.17
CA THR A 66 -40.38 18.42 3.04
C THR A 66 -41.33 18.04 4.17
N LEU A 67 -41.04 18.46 5.41
CA LEU A 67 -41.89 18.19 6.58
C LEU A 67 -43.26 18.90 6.51
N GLN A 68 -43.30 20.15 6.07
CA GLN A 68 -44.54 20.93 5.91
C GLN A 68 -45.47 20.36 4.83
N LEU A 69 -44.89 19.88 3.73
CA LEU A 69 -45.66 19.24 2.66
C LEU A 69 -46.34 17.95 3.13
N PHE A 70 -45.73 17.20 4.05
CA PHE A 70 -46.31 15.97 4.59
C PHE A 70 -47.35 16.20 5.70
N GLN A 71 -47.29 17.31 6.42
CA GLN A 71 -48.27 17.65 7.46
C GLN A 71 -49.61 18.15 6.91
N SER A 72 -49.69 18.48 5.61
CA SER A 72 -50.89 19.07 5.00
C SER A 72 -51.87 18.07 4.37
N TYR A 73 -51.60 16.76 4.39
CA TYR A 73 -52.44 15.76 3.73
C TYR A 73 -52.77 14.54 4.62
N PRO A 74 -54.05 14.25 4.93
CA PRO A 74 -54.45 13.33 6.00
C PRO A 74 -54.61 11.84 5.64
N ASN A 75 -54.22 11.38 4.44
CA ASN A 75 -54.41 9.97 4.04
C ASN A 75 -53.13 9.35 3.48
N PHE A 76 -52.42 8.59 4.34
CA PHE A 76 -51.24 7.80 3.99
C PHE A 76 -51.60 6.30 3.99
N THR A 77 -51.09 5.56 3.01
CA THR A 77 -51.16 4.09 2.91
C THR A 77 -49.87 3.44 3.44
N GLY A 78 -49.86 2.12 3.67
CA GLY A 78 -48.67 1.40 4.14
C GLY A 78 -47.47 1.41 3.18
N LEU A 79 -47.68 1.70 1.89
CA LEU A 79 -46.59 1.91 0.92
C LEU A 79 -45.88 3.26 1.16
N ASP A 80 -46.64 4.25 1.63
CA ASP A 80 -46.14 5.60 1.90
C ASP A 80 -45.28 5.64 3.16
N GLU A 81 -45.52 4.76 4.14
CA GLU A 81 -44.65 4.59 5.32
C GLU A 81 -43.24 4.07 4.96
N GLN A 82 -43.14 3.14 4.01
CA GLN A 82 -41.83 2.66 3.52
C GLN A 82 -41.08 3.74 2.74
N ILE A 83 -41.79 4.52 1.91
CA ILE A 83 -41.19 5.64 1.18
C ILE A 83 -40.73 6.71 2.17
N LEU A 84 -41.53 7.00 3.20
CA LEU A 84 -41.17 7.94 4.26
C LEU A 84 -39.94 7.48 5.05
N GLN A 85 -39.87 6.20 5.40
CA GLN A 85 -38.72 5.65 6.12
C GLN A 85 -37.46 5.67 5.26
N ASN A 86 -37.54 5.24 4.00
CA ASN A 86 -36.42 5.29 3.06
C ASN A 86 -35.93 6.72 2.80
N THR A 87 -36.86 7.68 2.76
CA THR A 87 -36.54 9.10 2.59
C THR A 87 -35.85 9.66 3.84
N ARG A 88 -36.33 9.32 5.05
CA ARG A 88 -35.68 9.67 6.32
C ARG A 88 -34.28 9.08 6.43
N ASP A 89 -34.12 7.80 6.08
CA ASP A 89 -32.83 7.12 6.12
C ASP A 89 -31.84 7.74 5.13
N SER A 90 -32.33 8.16 3.95
CA SER A 90 -31.52 8.83 2.93
C SER A 90 -31.12 10.25 3.36
N ALA A 91 -32.04 11.00 3.96
CA ALA A 91 -31.77 12.32 4.53
C ALA A 91 -30.75 12.24 5.69
N GLN A 92 -30.87 11.24 6.56
CA GLN A 92 -29.93 11.03 7.67
C GLN A 92 -28.52 10.67 7.15
N LYS A 93 -28.43 9.85 6.08
CA LYS A 93 -27.15 9.58 5.41
C LYS A 93 -26.54 10.85 4.83
N LEU A 94 -27.34 11.70 4.19
CA LEU A 94 -26.91 13.01 3.67
C LEU A 94 -26.39 13.94 4.78
N ILE A 95 -27.07 13.99 5.92
CA ILE A 95 -26.62 14.76 7.10
C ILE A 95 -25.27 14.23 7.62
N ASN A 96 -25.11 12.91 7.71
CA ASN A 96 -23.85 12.32 8.16
C ASN A 96 -22.70 12.61 7.18
N ILE A 97 -22.98 12.61 5.87
CA ILE A 97 -22.03 13.00 4.82
C ILE A 97 -21.62 14.47 5.00
N ALA A 98 -22.59 15.37 5.20
CA ALA A 98 -22.35 16.79 5.39
C ALA A 98 -21.45 17.08 6.60
N ASN A 99 -21.76 16.45 7.74
CA ASN A 99 -20.97 16.60 8.96
C ASN A 99 -19.53 16.09 8.79
N THR A 100 -19.36 14.99 8.05
CA THR A 100 -18.03 14.43 7.77
C THR A 100 -17.22 15.35 6.84
N LEU A 101 -17.86 15.93 5.82
CA LEU A 101 -17.22 16.87 4.90
C LEU A 101 -16.85 18.20 5.58
N SER A 102 -17.70 18.69 6.48
CA SER A 102 -17.42 19.89 7.29
C SER A 102 -16.16 19.70 8.15
N ASN A 103 -16.00 18.52 8.75
CA ASN A 103 -14.81 18.21 9.57
C ASN A 103 -13.52 18.12 8.73
N LEU A 104 -13.60 17.80 7.44
CA LEU A 104 -12.44 17.74 6.54
C LEU A 104 -11.98 19.12 6.04
N GLN A 105 -12.89 20.09 6.02
CA GLN A 105 -12.58 21.47 5.64
C GLN A 105 -11.72 22.19 6.69
N ASP A 106 -11.81 21.77 7.96
CA ASP A 106 -11.05 22.36 9.07
C ASP A 106 -9.63 21.79 9.24
N THR A 107 -9.24 20.73 8.50
CA THR A 107 -7.95 20.04 8.73
C THR A 107 -6.99 19.95 7.54
N SER A 108 -7.31 20.45 6.35
CA SER A 108 -6.56 20.05 5.13
C SER A 108 -5.65 21.13 4.53
N ALA A 109 -4.42 21.20 5.04
CA ALA A 109 -3.26 21.67 4.29
C ALA A 109 -2.59 20.47 3.56
N SER A 110 -3.13 20.05 2.42
CA SER A 110 -2.37 19.55 1.24
C SER A 110 -3.32 18.98 0.20
N THR A 111 -3.12 19.41 -1.04
CA THR A 111 -3.89 19.07 -2.25
C THR A 111 -3.87 17.58 -2.63
N GLY A 112 -3.02 16.77 -2.00
CA GLY A 112 -2.97 15.32 -2.20
C GLY A 112 -4.14 14.56 -1.56
N GLY A 113 -4.58 14.93 -0.35
CA GLY A 113 -5.62 14.17 0.37
C GLY A 113 -7.03 14.30 -0.23
N VAL A 114 -7.31 15.43 -0.88
CA VAL A 114 -8.64 15.73 -1.45
C VAL A 114 -8.95 14.86 -2.68
N ALA A 115 -7.96 14.59 -3.53
CA ALA A 115 -8.13 13.75 -4.72
C ALA A 115 -8.41 12.28 -4.35
N VAL A 116 -7.68 11.76 -3.34
CA VAL A 116 -7.83 10.39 -2.83
C VAL A 116 -9.22 10.16 -2.25
N ASN A 117 -9.71 11.10 -1.43
CA ASN A 117 -11.02 11.00 -0.80
C ASN A 117 -12.17 11.09 -1.82
N THR A 118 -12.03 11.94 -2.84
CA THR A 118 -13.01 12.07 -3.93
C THR A 118 -13.10 10.79 -4.77
N LEU A 119 -11.97 10.16 -5.09
CA LEU A 119 -11.93 8.92 -5.87
C LEU A 119 -12.48 7.72 -5.08
N LEU A 120 -12.17 7.65 -3.77
CA LEU A 120 -12.76 6.67 -2.86
C LEU A 120 -14.29 6.80 -2.79
N PHE A 121 -14.81 8.03 -2.84
CA PHE A 121 -16.24 8.31 -2.81
C PHE A 121 -16.95 7.90 -4.11
N ILE A 122 -16.36 8.18 -5.28
CA ILE A 122 -16.90 7.71 -6.58
C ILE A 122 -16.97 6.17 -6.61
N ASN A 123 -15.95 5.49 -6.06
CA ASN A 123 -15.92 4.03 -5.97
C ASN A 123 -16.98 3.45 -4.99
N GLN A 124 -17.49 4.24 -4.05
CA GLN A 124 -18.59 3.85 -3.16
C GLN A 124 -19.96 4.06 -3.82
N MET A 125 -20.10 5.09 -4.66
CA MET A 125 -21.38 5.48 -5.27
C MET A 125 -21.62 4.78 -6.62
N TYR A 126 -20.56 4.48 -7.38
CA TYR A 126 -20.61 3.81 -8.69
C TYR A 126 -19.52 2.71 -8.80
N PRO A 127 -19.66 1.58 -8.08
CA PRO A 127 -18.65 0.52 -8.05
C PRO A 127 -18.37 -0.16 -9.39
N GLN A 128 -19.18 0.11 -10.43
CA GLN A 128 -19.03 -0.48 -11.76
C GLN A 128 -18.12 0.32 -12.71
N LEU A 129 -17.70 1.54 -12.34
CA LEU A 129 -16.96 2.43 -13.25
C LEU A 129 -15.45 2.54 -12.96
N ILE A 130 -14.96 2.12 -11.79
CA ILE A 130 -13.54 2.28 -11.42
C ILE A 130 -13.02 1.00 -10.78
N PRO A 131 -11.94 0.39 -11.30
CA PRO A 131 -11.27 -0.72 -10.65
C PRO A 131 -10.80 -0.34 -9.22
N PRO A 132 -10.71 -1.32 -8.31
CA PRO A 132 -10.34 -1.08 -6.92
C PRO A 132 -8.91 -0.54 -6.80
N LEU A 133 -8.65 0.28 -5.77
CA LEU A 133 -7.32 0.86 -5.53
C LEU A 133 -6.36 -0.12 -4.86
N SER A 134 -6.90 -1.12 -4.14
CA SER A 134 -6.08 -2.10 -3.41
C SER A 134 -6.80 -3.44 -3.21
N CYS A 135 -6.02 -4.48 -2.91
CA CYS A 135 -6.53 -5.81 -2.57
C CYS A 135 -7.40 -5.77 -1.30
N LYS A 136 -7.09 -4.90 -0.34
CA LYS A 136 -7.90 -4.66 0.84
C LYS A 136 -9.30 -4.12 0.49
N GLN A 137 -9.41 -3.25 -0.52
CA GLN A 137 -10.71 -2.78 -0.98
C GLN A 137 -11.52 -3.90 -1.66
N ILE A 138 -10.87 -4.74 -2.47
CA ILE A 138 -11.52 -5.92 -3.08
C ILE A 138 -12.11 -6.81 -1.99
N LEU A 139 -11.29 -7.19 -1.00
CA LEU A 139 -11.73 -8.11 0.04
C LEU A 139 -12.85 -7.52 0.92
N ARG A 140 -12.85 -6.20 1.15
CA ARG A 140 -13.96 -5.54 1.86
C ARG A 140 -15.27 -5.56 1.09
N LYS A 141 -15.22 -5.42 -0.24
CA LYS A 141 -16.41 -5.45 -1.12
C LYS A 141 -16.91 -6.87 -1.38
N THR A 142 -15.97 -7.79 -1.56
CA THR A 142 -16.24 -9.19 -1.88
C THR A 142 -15.40 -10.09 -0.96
N PRO A 143 -15.88 -10.39 0.26
CA PRO A 143 -15.14 -11.12 1.28
C PRO A 143 -14.65 -12.52 0.89
N ASN A 144 -15.30 -13.15 -0.10
CA ASN A 144 -14.95 -14.49 -0.59
C ASN A 144 -13.98 -14.47 -1.78
N SER A 145 -13.36 -13.32 -2.08
CA SER A 145 -12.40 -13.20 -3.19
C SER A 145 -11.19 -14.11 -2.95
N PRO A 146 -10.78 -14.96 -3.91
CA PRO A 146 -9.60 -15.80 -3.77
C PRO A 146 -8.30 -14.99 -3.95
N SER A 147 -7.18 -15.50 -3.44
CA SER A 147 -5.86 -14.97 -3.82
C SER A 147 -5.63 -15.14 -5.33
N GLY A 148 -4.95 -14.19 -5.97
CA GLY A 148 -4.72 -14.21 -7.41
C GLY A 148 -4.34 -12.86 -7.98
N HIS A 149 -4.20 -12.78 -9.30
CA HIS A 149 -3.95 -11.50 -9.98
C HIS A 149 -5.25 -10.71 -10.18
N TYR A 150 -5.23 -9.45 -9.78
CA TYR A 150 -6.33 -8.50 -9.96
C TYR A 150 -5.85 -7.28 -10.71
N ILE A 151 -6.79 -6.61 -11.38
CA ILE A 151 -6.55 -5.31 -12.01
C ILE A 151 -6.93 -4.22 -10.98
N LEU A 152 -5.95 -3.39 -10.64
CA LEU A 152 -6.13 -2.24 -9.76
C LEU A 152 -5.94 -0.94 -10.55
N THR A 153 -6.47 0.15 -10.01
CA THR A 153 -6.25 1.50 -10.56
C THR A 153 -5.35 2.30 -9.62
N SER A 154 -4.40 3.05 -10.18
CA SER A 154 -3.58 3.98 -9.41
C SER A 154 -4.42 5.10 -8.80
N ASN A 155 -3.98 5.67 -7.69
CA ASN A 155 -4.74 6.67 -6.92
C ASN A 155 -5.07 7.97 -7.70
N ASN A 156 -4.44 8.17 -8.87
CA ASN A 156 -4.72 9.31 -9.75
C ASN A 156 -5.78 8.98 -10.82
N GLY A 157 -6.36 7.77 -10.79
CA GLY A 157 -7.31 7.28 -11.81
C GLY A 157 -6.68 7.04 -13.19
N ALA A 158 -5.38 7.26 -13.34
CA ALA A 158 -4.73 7.41 -14.63
C ALA A 158 -4.30 6.09 -15.27
N THR A 159 -4.03 5.04 -14.48
CA THR A 159 -3.44 3.79 -14.98
C THR A 159 -3.99 2.57 -14.26
N ASN A 160 -4.41 1.58 -15.05
CA ASN A 160 -4.71 0.25 -14.57
C ASN A 160 -3.46 -0.61 -14.61
N TYR A 161 -3.24 -1.42 -13.58
CA TYR A 161 -2.12 -2.35 -13.51
C TYR A 161 -2.55 -3.67 -12.88
N SER A 162 -1.93 -4.76 -13.32
CA SER A 162 -2.14 -6.07 -12.72
C SER A 162 -1.18 -6.26 -11.55
N THR A 163 -1.69 -6.74 -10.41
CA THR A 163 -0.86 -7.19 -9.31
C THR A 163 -1.48 -8.39 -8.61
N TYR A 164 -0.67 -9.15 -7.88
CA TYR A 164 -1.12 -10.26 -7.08
C TYR A 164 -1.68 -9.77 -5.74
N CYS A 165 -2.91 -10.20 -5.44
CA CYS A 165 -3.56 -10.01 -4.17
C CYS A 165 -3.51 -11.30 -3.37
N ASN A 166 -2.99 -11.22 -2.15
CA ASN A 166 -3.16 -12.29 -1.18
C ASN A 166 -4.38 -12.01 -0.29
N MET A 167 -5.43 -12.80 -0.49
CA MET A 167 -6.70 -12.70 0.24
C MET A 167 -6.74 -13.59 1.49
N GLY A 168 -5.72 -14.42 1.70
CA GLY A 168 -5.51 -15.19 2.93
C GLY A 168 -4.69 -14.45 3.99
N THR A 169 -4.37 -15.13 5.08
CA THR A 169 -3.53 -14.58 6.15
C THR A 169 -2.06 -14.49 5.71
N LEU A 170 -1.41 -13.36 5.98
CA LEU A 170 0.05 -13.16 5.87
C LEU A 170 0.54 -12.39 7.10
N CYS A 171 1.71 -12.77 7.62
CA CYS A 171 2.29 -12.17 8.83
C CYS A 171 1.29 -12.04 10.00
N GLY A 172 0.48 -13.08 10.24
CA GLY A 172 -0.53 -13.10 11.31
C GLY A 172 -1.73 -12.16 11.12
N SER A 173 -1.78 -11.37 10.05
CA SER A 173 -2.89 -10.46 9.72
C SER A 173 -3.69 -11.01 8.54
N GLY A 174 -5.02 -10.84 8.58
CA GLY A 174 -5.95 -11.39 7.58
C GLY A 174 -5.68 -10.88 6.15
N GLY A 175 -6.52 -11.26 5.19
CA GLY A 175 -6.33 -10.94 3.77
C GLY A 175 -6.35 -9.46 3.37
N GLY A 176 -6.20 -9.26 2.06
CA GLY A 176 -6.24 -7.94 1.42
C GLY A 176 -4.85 -7.35 1.18
N TRP A 177 -3.82 -8.20 1.16
CA TRP A 177 -2.44 -7.81 0.91
C TRP A 177 -2.18 -7.60 -0.57
N THR A 178 -1.56 -6.47 -0.91
CA THR A 178 -1.21 -6.11 -2.30
C THR A 178 0.29 -6.30 -2.52
N ARG A 179 0.69 -7.14 -3.48
CA ARG A 179 2.11 -7.36 -3.78
C ARG A 179 2.70 -6.15 -4.51
N LEU A 180 3.80 -5.60 -4.02
CA LEU A 180 4.54 -4.50 -4.66
C LEU A 180 5.83 -4.96 -5.33
N ALA A 181 6.46 -5.99 -4.77
CA ALA A 181 7.72 -6.53 -5.28
C ALA A 181 7.63 -8.04 -5.41
N TYR A 182 8.19 -8.57 -6.50
CA TYR A 182 8.33 -10.00 -6.74
C TYR A 182 9.55 -10.28 -7.60
N LEU A 183 10.31 -11.30 -7.21
CA LEU A 183 11.38 -11.91 -7.99
C LEU A 183 11.46 -13.39 -7.59
N ASP A 184 11.57 -14.26 -8.58
CA ASP A 184 11.83 -15.68 -8.40
C ASP A 184 12.78 -16.15 -9.51
N MET A 185 14.07 -16.22 -9.19
CA MET A 185 15.10 -16.60 -10.15
C MET A 185 15.16 -18.11 -10.42
N SER A 186 14.35 -18.92 -9.72
CA SER A 186 14.11 -20.32 -10.09
C SER A 186 13.31 -20.43 -11.38
N ASP A 187 12.50 -19.40 -11.70
CA ASP A 187 11.86 -19.25 -13.01
C ASP A 187 12.91 -18.79 -14.04
N PRO A 188 13.25 -19.63 -15.04
CA PRO A 188 14.26 -19.30 -16.05
C PRO A 188 13.86 -18.11 -16.93
N THR A 189 12.60 -17.70 -16.93
CA THR A 189 12.09 -16.57 -17.72
C THR A 189 12.24 -15.22 -17.04
N GLN A 190 12.48 -15.21 -15.71
CA GLN A 190 12.70 -13.97 -14.98
C GLN A 190 14.14 -13.46 -15.16
N ASN A 191 14.27 -12.14 -15.24
CA ASN A 191 15.56 -11.45 -15.37
C ASN A 191 15.81 -10.57 -14.15
N CYS A 192 17.08 -10.29 -13.86
CA CYS A 192 17.42 -9.37 -12.81
C CYS A 192 16.86 -7.96 -13.09
N PRO A 193 16.41 -7.23 -12.04
CA PRO A 193 16.10 -5.82 -12.16
C PRO A 193 17.28 -5.07 -12.81
N SER A 194 17.01 -4.02 -13.60
CA SER A 194 18.05 -3.34 -14.39
C SER A 194 19.21 -2.75 -13.59
N ALA A 195 19.05 -2.59 -12.28
CA ALA A 195 20.11 -2.12 -11.38
C ALA A 195 21.03 -3.26 -10.90
N LEU A 196 20.65 -4.52 -11.08
CA LEU A 196 21.33 -5.71 -10.58
C LEU A 196 21.82 -6.59 -11.73
N GLU A 197 22.88 -7.36 -11.47
CA GLU A 197 23.48 -8.29 -12.42
C GLU A 197 23.20 -9.74 -12.05
N LEU A 198 23.20 -10.61 -13.06
CA LEU A 198 22.97 -12.04 -12.89
C LEU A 198 24.22 -12.72 -12.30
N TYR A 199 24.04 -13.32 -11.14
CA TYR A 199 24.93 -14.33 -10.59
C TYR A 199 24.44 -15.71 -11.01
N GLN A 200 25.37 -16.54 -11.47
CA GLN A 200 25.06 -17.92 -11.84
C GLN A 200 26.16 -18.86 -11.38
N SER A 201 25.79 -19.82 -10.53
CA SER A 201 26.66 -20.90 -10.07
C SER A 201 25.90 -22.21 -10.14
N GLY A 202 26.32 -23.11 -11.05
CA GLY A 202 25.57 -24.32 -11.36
C GLY A 202 24.16 -24.00 -11.84
N SER A 203 23.15 -24.58 -11.17
CA SER A 203 21.72 -24.33 -11.44
C SER A 203 21.13 -23.14 -10.69
N VAL A 204 21.88 -22.52 -9.77
CA VAL A 204 21.39 -21.39 -8.98
C VAL A 204 21.61 -20.09 -9.75
N ARG A 205 20.54 -19.30 -9.84
CA ARG A 205 20.52 -17.94 -10.39
C ARG A 205 20.11 -16.97 -9.28
N ALA A 206 20.79 -15.85 -9.22
CA ALA A 206 20.50 -14.78 -8.27
C ALA A 206 20.86 -13.41 -8.87
N CYS A 207 20.40 -12.33 -8.26
CA CYS A 207 20.60 -10.97 -8.73
C CYS A 207 21.38 -10.18 -7.68
N GLY A 208 22.56 -9.69 -8.04
CA GLY A 208 23.47 -8.99 -7.14
C GLY A 208 23.99 -7.67 -7.70
N ARG A 209 24.91 -7.04 -6.98
CA ARG A 209 25.70 -5.89 -7.43
C ARG A 209 26.69 -6.30 -8.53
N SER A 210 27.19 -5.33 -9.29
CA SER A 210 28.06 -5.56 -10.46
C SER A 210 29.51 -5.85 -10.10
N LEU A 211 29.97 -7.10 -10.16
CA LEU A 211 31.33 -7.55 -9.79
C LEU A 211 32.51 -6.85 -10.51
N LEU A 212 32.25 -6.15 -11.61
CA LEU A 212 33.30 -5.58 -12.46
C LEU A 212 33.66 -4.13 -12.10
N ASN A 213 32.79 -3.41 -11.38
CA ASN A 213 33.01 -2.02 -10.96
C ASN A 213 32.16 -1.70 -9.72
N ILE A 214 32.45 -2.34 -8.57
CA ILE A 214 31.68 -2.11 -7.33
C ILE A 214 32.28 -0.94 -6.53
N PRO A 215 31.66 0.26 -6.52
CA PRO A 215 31.90 1.17 -5.42
C PRO A 215 31.26 0.58 -4.16
N VAL A 216 32.03 0.61 -3.08
CA VAL A 216 31.53 0.53 -1.70
C VAL A 216 30.23 1.34 -1.59
N GLY A 217 29.15 0.74 -1.11
CA GLY A 217 27.84 1.39 -1.16
C GLY A 217 26.67 0.45 -1.34
N CYS A 218 25.55 1.04 -1.75
CA CYS A 218 24.30 0.32 -1.96
C CYS A 218 23.75 0.55 -3.37
N VAL A 219 23.14 -0.50 -3.93
CA VAL A 219 22.36 -0.44 -5.16
C VAL A 219 20.88 -0.61 -4.81
N SER A 220 20.04 0.30 -5.31
CA SER A 220 18.61 0.35 -4.97
C SER A 220 17.72 -0.13 -6.10
N VAL A 221 16.70 -0.91 -5.76
CA VAL A 221 15.52 -1.16 -6.59
C VAL A 221 14.30 -0.60 -5.87
N LYS A 222 13.56 0.31 -6.52
CA LYS A 222 12.38 0.96 -5.94
C LYS A 222 11.09 0.41 -6.56
N PHE A 223 10.13 0.08 -5.70
CA PHE A 223 8.82 -0.46 -6.04
C PHE A 223 7.74 0.57 -5.67
N PRO A 224 7.11 1.23 -6.66
CA PRO A 224 6.08 2.22 -6.38
C PRO A 224 4.87 1.56 -5.73
N SER A 225 4.29 2.22 -4.72
CA SER A 225 3.02 1.83 -4.10
C SER A 225 1.81 2.04 -5.03
N ASN A 226 2.00 2.76 -6.13
CA ASN A 226 0.95 3.23 -7.03
C ASN A 226 -0.17 4.01 -6.31
N GLY A 227 0.20 4.68 -5.21
CA GLY A 227 -0.69 5.49 -4.39
C GLY A 227 -1.55 4.67 -3.42
N ILE A 228 -1.28 3.38 -3.25
CA ILE A 228 -1.87 2.57 -2.18
C ILE A 228 -1.43 3.15 -0.84
N SER A 229 -2.41 3.53 -0.02
CA SER A 229 -2.19 3.89 1.38
C SER A 229 -2.12 2.61 2.22
N TYR A 230 -1.00 2.38 2.89
CA TYR A 230 -0.72 1.18 3.68
C TYR A 230 -0.12 1.52 5.05
N PHE A 231 -0.30 0.60 6.00
CA PHE A 231 0.24 0.68 7.37
C PHE A 231 0.92 -0.63 7.81
N GLN A 232 0.81 -1.70 7.01
CA GLN A 232 1.58 -2.93 7.23
C GLN A 232 2.41 -3.28 6.01
N ILE A 233 3.61 -3.82 6.25
CA ILE A 233 4.48 -4.42 5.24
C ILE A 233 4.78 -5.85 5.68
N CYS A 234 4.57 -6.81 4.79
CA CYS A 234 4.89 -8.21 5.02
C CYS A 234 5.65 -8.74 3.81
N GLY A 235 6.77 -9.42 4.03
CA GLY A 235 7.55 -9.96 2.92
C GLY A 235 8.56 -10.98 3.35
N ARG A 236 9.21 -11.59 2.38
CA ARG A 236 10.37 -12.47 2.59
C ARG A 236 11.37 -12.26 1.47
N VAL A 237 12.64 -12.46 1.77
CA VAL A 237 13.76 -12.37 0.83
C VAL A 237 14.64 -13.58 1.09
N THR A 238 15.09 -14.23 0.03
CA THR A 238 16.09 -15.30 0.10
C THR A 238 17.25 -14.91 -0.79
N GLY A 239 18.44 -14.93 -0.22
CA GLY A 239 19.68 -14.58 -0.91
C GLY A 239 20.74 -15.64 -0.74
N TYR A 240 21.94 -15.29 -1.18
CA TYR A 240 23.12 -16.13 -1.06
C TYR A 240 24.29 -15.27 -0.64
N GLN A 241 25.18 -15.82 0.18
CA GLN A 241 26.45 -15.17 0.49
C GLN A 241 27.39 -15.28 -0.71
N HIS A 242 28.03 -14.17 -1.08
CA HIS A 242 29.19 -14.19 -1.96
C HIS A 242 30.41 -13.70 -1.19
N ARG A 243 31.44 -14.58 -1.11
CA ARG A 243 32.69 -14.32 -0.39
C ARG A 243 32.51 -14.05 1.11
N SER A 244 33.13 -12.99 1.63
CA SER A 244 33.41 -12.76 3.05
C SER A 244 32.51 -11.74 3.74
N THR A 245 31.24 -11.61 3.33
CA THR A 245 30.27 -10.65 3.90
C THR A 245 30.38 -10.44 5.42
N ASP A 246 30.38 -9.19 5.87
CA ASP A 246 30.72 -8.85 7.26
C ASP A 246 29.53 -8.57 8.20
N GLY A 247 28.30 -8.81 7.76
CA GLY A 247 27.11 -8.50 8.55
C GLY A 247 26.93 -6.99 8.73
N PRO A 248 26.61 -6.46 9.92
CA PRO A 248 26.45 -5.02 10.13
C PRO A 248 27.80 -4.32 10.30
N ASN A 249 28.02 -3.22 9.57
CA ASN A 249 29.16 -2.34 9.79
C ASN A 249 28.92 -1.45 11.02
N THR A 250 29.43 -1.88 12.17
CA THR A 250 29.19 -1.25 13.48
C THR A 250 29.73 0.19 13.61
N HIS A 251 30.52 0.65 12.65
CA HIS A 251 31.08 2.01 12.65
C HIS A 251 30.21 3.01 11.89
N ILE A 252 29.16 2.54 11.22
CA ILE A 252 28.27 3.35 10.39
C ILE A 252 26.86 3.29 10.98
N ASP A 253 26.41 4.40 11.58
CA ASP A 253 25.03 4.59 12.07
C ASP A 253 24.25 5.56 11.16
N ASP A 254 24.28 5.29 9.84
CA ASP A 254 23.54 6.05 8.84
C ASP A 254 22.76 5.12 7.90
N LEU A 255 21.44 5.21 7.97
CA LEU A 255 20.53 4.46 7.10
C LEU A 255 20.79 4.72 5.61
N ASN A 256 21.33 5.87 5.21
CA ASN A 256 21.61 6.18 3.82
C ASN A 256 22.95 5.60 3.32
N SER A 257 23.78 5.11 4.22
CA SER A 257 25.07 4.50 3.91
C SER A 257 24.95 2.99 3.68
N HIS A 258 26.08 2.33 3.46
CA HIS A 258 26.29 0.88 3.39
C HIS A 258 26.55 0.30 4.79
N TYR A 259 25.61 0.52 5.72
CA TYR A 259 25.75 0.11 7.11
C TYR A 259 25.70 -1.41 7.33
N VAL A 260 25.49 -2.18 6.26
CA VAL A 260 25.28 -3.63 6.31
C VAL A 260 25.74 -4.27 5.00
N ASP A 261 26.33 -5.44 5.13
CA ASP A 261 26.50 -6.42 4.08
C ASP A 261 25.26 -7.29 3.99
N GLY A 262 24.44 -7.01 2.98
CA GLY A 262 23.09 -7.56 2.94
C GLY A 262 22.06 -6.70 2.23
N VAL A 263 20.81 -6.95 2.57
CA VAL A 263 19.65 -6.27 2.01
C VAL A 263 19.02 -5.36 3.06
N SER A 264 18.95 -4.06 2.79
CA SER A 264 18.18 -3.09 3.56
C SER A 264 16.86 -2.80 2.85
N ILE A 265 15.73 -3.14 3.48
CA ILE A 265 14.39 -2.75 3.04
C ILE A 265 14.04 -1.42 3.70
N THR A 266 13.66 -0.45 2.89
CA THR A 266 13.31 0.90 3.34
C THR A 266 12.08 1.44 2.62
N HIS A 267 11.50 2.53 3.11
CA HIS A 267 10.44 3.24 2.39
C HIS A 267 10.65 4.77 2.42
N GLY A 268 10.10 5.43 1.41
CA GLY A 268 9.93 6.90 1.41
C GLY A 268 11.19 7.72 1.20
N SER A 269 10.99 9.04 1.23
CA SER A 269 12.03 10.07 1.15
C SER A 269 11.60 11.28 2.02
N PRO A 270 12.22 11.53 3.19
CA PRO A 270 13.41 10.87 3.74
C PRO A 270 13.23 9.36 3.94
N ARG A 271 14.35 8.63 3.78
CA ARG A 271 14.37 7.17 3.89
C ARG A 271 14.03 6.74 5.32
N GLN A 272 13.14 5.77 5.44
CA GLN A 272 12.76 5.16 6.70
C GLN A 272 13.03 3.66 6.67
N HIS A 273 13.48 3.11 7.81
CA HIS A 273 13.82 1.70 7.94
C HIS A 273 12.56 0.82 7.99
N VAL A 274 12.61 -0.32 7.28
CA VAL A 274 11.60 -1.38 7.37
C VAL A 274 12.22 -2.61 8.00
N TRP A 275 13.22 -3.20 7.33
CA TRP A 275 13.86 -4.44 7.77
C TRP A 275 15.28 -4.53 7.23
N THR A 276 16.19 -5.16 7.97
CA THR A 276 17.55 -5.46 7.51
C THR A 276 17.75 -6.96 7.42
N LEU A 277 18.27 -7.46 6.30
CA LEU A 277 18.67 -8.85 6.13
C LEU A 277 20.19 -8.89 5.98
N MET A 278 20.88 -9.33 7.02
CA MET A 278 22.34 -9.26 7.16
C MET A 278 22.98 -10.59 6.74
N ALA A 279 24.10 -10.55 6.03
CA ALA A 279 24.88 -11.75 5.72
C ALA A 279 26.14 -11.78 6.59
N GLY A 280 26.22 -12.72 7.53
CA GLY A 280 27.41 -12.93 8.35
C GLY A 280 28.52 -13.66 7.58
N ASN A 281 29.76 -13.55 8.05
CA ASN A 281 30.92 -14.11 7.36
C ASN A 281 30.99 -15.64 7.42
N SER A 282 30.62 -16.21 8.56
CA SER A 282 30.71 -17.65 8.83
C SER A 282 29.80 -18.08 9.98
N GLU A 283 29.19 -19.25 9.83
CA GLU A 283 28.38 -19.91 10.87
C GLU A 283 29.22 -20.52 12.02
N THR A 284 30.54 -20.59 11.84
CA THR A 284 31.46 -21.25 12.78
C THR A 284 32.38 -20.30 13.51
N SER A 285 32.40 -19.02 13.10
CA SER A 285 33.28 -18.01 13.66
C SER A 285 32.59 -17.23 14.78
N LEU A 286 33.23 -17.17 15.94
CA LEU A 286 32.88 -16.25 17.03
C LEU A 286 33.49 -14.85 16.84
N SER A 287 33.98 -14.52 15.63
CA SER A 287 34.56 -13.20 15.37
C SER A 287 33.58 -12.11 15.75
N SER A 288 34.00 -11.20 16.63
CA SER A 288 33.15 -10.19 17.26
C SER A 288 32.74 -9.06 16.34
N SER A 289 33.25 -8.99 15.10
CA SER A 289 32.98 -7.88 14.18
C SER A 289 32.22 -8.28 12.92
N ASN A 290 32.32 -9.54 12.48
CA ASN A 290 31.85 -9.95 11.14
C ASN A 290 30.81 -11.09 11.22
N SER A 291 30.25 -11.33 12.41
CA SER A 291 29.26 -12.38 12.65
C SER A 291 27.87 -11.80 12.81
N CYS A 292 26.86 -12.66 12.75
CA CYS A 292 25.50 -12.23 12.99
C CYS A 292 25.31 -11.75 14.44
N PRO A 293 24.57 -10.63 14.65
CA PRO A 293 24.28 -10.12 16.01
C PRO A 293 23.56 -11.13 16.91
N CYS A 294 22.74 -12.00 16.31
CA CYS A 294 21.99 -13.03 17.01
C CYS A 294 22.80 -14.32 17.27
N ASN A 295 24.06 -14.42 16.80
CA ASN A 295 24.86 -15.62 17.04
C ASN A 295 25.10 -15.82 18.55
N ASN A 296 25.13 -17.08 18.97
CA ASN A 296 25.40 -17.43 20.35
C ASN A 296 26.79 -16.93 20.77
N GLY A 297 26.84 -16.04 21.76
CA GLY A 297 28.08 -15.40 22.22
C GLY A 297 28.56 -14.21 21.37
N SER A 298 27.77 -13.75 20.40
CA SER A 298 28.07 -12.55 19.62
C SER A 298 28.03 -11.30 20.49
N THR A 299 28.95 -10.37 20.21
CA THR A 299 29.00 -9.03 20.81
C THR A 299 28.70 -7.94 19.77
N VAL A 300 28.35 -8.33 18.55
CA VAL A 300 28.04 -7.40 17.46
C VAL A 300 26.74 -6.69 17.80
N ASN A 301 26.76 -5.36 17.75
CA ASN A 301 25.56 -4.53 17.92
C ASN A 301 25.05 -4.07 16.56
N VAL A 302 23.74 -3.95 16.44
CA VAL A 302 23.09 -3.34 15.28
C VAL A 302 22.97 -1.82 15.46
N GLN A 303 22.80 -1.11 14.35
CA GLN A 303 22.50 0.32 14.35
C GLN A 303 21.20 0.60 15.10
N SER A 304 21.12 1.80 15.69
CA SER A 304 19.99 2.20 16.54
C SER A 304 18.65 2.19 15.81
N PHE A 305 18.66 2.56 14.52
CA PHE A 305 17.47 2.54 13.66
C PHE A 305 17.04 1.14 13.22
N VAL A 306 17.91 0.13 13.36
CA VAL A 306 17.56 -1.27 13.11
C VAL A 306 16.85 -1.83 14.35
N GLY A 307 17.48 -1.84 15.53
CA GLY A 307 16.85 -2.50 16.69
C GLY A 307 16.53 -3.98 16.41
N ASP A 308 15.33 -4.46 16.76
CA ASP A 308 14.95 -5.89 16.60
C ASP A 308 14.46 -6.25 15.18
N HIS A 309 14.68 -5.35 14.23
CA HIS A 309 14.06 -5.33 12.92
C HIS A 309 14.95 -5.95 11.84
N TYR A 310 15.55 -7.10 12.13
CA TYR A 310 16.49 -7.74 11.24
C TYR A 310 16.39 -9.27 11.23
N PHE A 311 16.87 -9.86 10.15
CA PHE A 311 17.31 -11.25 10.11
C PHE A 311 18.80 -11.26 9.79
N CYS A 312 19.53 -12.27 10.27
CA CYS A 312 20.92 -12.46 9.93
C CYS A 312 21.20 -13.94 9.77
N GLU A 313 22.03 -14.29 8.79
CA GLU A 313 22.45 -15.65 8.52
C GLU A 313 23.78 -15.63 7.75
N SER A 314 24.57 -16.70 7.83
CA SER A 314 25.73 -16.93 6.99
C SER A 314 25.52 -18.20 6.17
N GLY A 315 25.94 -18.19 4.91
CA GLY A 315 25.93 -19.39 4.06
C GLY A 315 27.24 -20.19 4.13
N ASN A 316 28.20 -19.69 4.89
CA ASN A 316 29.54 -20.26 4.99
C ASN A 316 29.70 -21.11 6.25
N LYS A 317 29.66 -22.43 6.05
CA LYS A 317 29.77 -23.47 7.11
C LYS A 317 31.17 -23.68 7.66
N VAL A 318 32.16 -22.91 7.22
CA VAL A 318 33.56 -23.01 7.68
C VAL A 318 34.11 -21.64 8.07
N SER A 319 35.20 -21.61 8.83
CA SER A 319 35.71 -20.37 9.44
C SER A 319 36.32 -19.36 8.47
N THR A 320 36.57 -19.75 7.22
CA THR A 320 37.23 -18.92 6.21
C THR A 320 36.40 -18.86 4.95
N ALA A 321 36.13 -17.65 4.46
CA ALA A 321 35.44 -17.47 3.21
C ALA A 321 36.30 -17.88 2.00
N SER A 322 35.64 -18.43 0.98
CA SER A 322 36.19 -18.70 -0.34
C SER A 322 35.60 -17.74 -1.37
N ASN A 323 36.32 -17.52 -2.47
CA ASN A 323 35.83 -16.76 -3.62
C ASN A 323 34.78 -17.55 -4.41
N THR A 324 33.58 -17.69 -3.85
CA THR A 324 32.46 -18.45 -4.41
C THR A 324 31.11 -17.87 -3.99
N LEU A 325 30.05 -18.31 -4.67
CA LEU A 325 28.67 -18.12 -4.26
C LEU A 325 28.25 -19.35 -3.44
N TYR A 326 27.89 -19.15 -2.17
CA TYR A 326 27.46 -20.24 -1.29
C TYR A 326 26.01 -20.60 -1.60
N THR A 327 25.83 -21.60 -2.46
CA THR A 327 24.51 -22.00 -2.98
C THR A 327 23.84 -23.12 -2.20
N SER A 328 24.59 -23.82 -1.34
CA SER A 328 24.08 -24.94 -0.53
C SER A 328 23.27 -24.50 0.68
N ASP A 329 23.38 -23.23 1.06
CA ASP A 329 22.74 -22.67 2.25
C ASP A 329 22.22 -21.25 1.92
N PRO A 330 20.96 -21.14 1.46
CA PRO A 330 20.35 -19.87 1.17
C PRO A 330 20.18 -19.03 2.44
N LEU A 331 20.43 -17.74 2.33
CA LEU A 331 20.30 -16.81 3.46
C LEU A 331 18.84 -16.44 3.73
N TRP A 332 18.54 -16.27 5.01
CA TRP A 332 17.31 -15.73 5.59
C TRP A 332 16.07 -16.61 5.36
N ASP A 333 16.27 -17.91 5.15
CA ASP A 333 15.20 -18.89 5.03
C ASP A 333 14.88 -19.60 6.36
N GLY A 334 15.72 -19.40 7.38
CA GLY A 334 15.59 -19.98 8.71
C GLY A 334 15.98 -21.46 8.78
N GLN A 335 16.75 -21.96 7.83
CA GLN A 335 17.18 -23.36 7.72
C GLN A 335 18.69 -23.47 7.60
N GLY A 336 19.24 -24.67 7.74
CA GLY A 336 20.67 -24.89 7.47
C GLY A 336 21.67 -24.37 8.50
N CYS A 337 21.20 -23.60 9.48
CA CYS A 337 22.02 -22.89 10.46
C CYS A 337 22.79 -23.79 11.43
N GLY A 338 24.10 -23.53 11.54
CA GLY A 338 24.98 -24.14 12.52
C GLY A 338 24.67 -23.77 13.97
N SER A 339 25.41 -24.38 14.92
CA SER A 339 25.14 -24.22 16.35
C SER A 339 25.25 -22.78 16.85
N LEU A 340 26.15 -21.96 16.25
CA LEU A 340 26.29 -20.56 16.62
C LEU A 340 25.13 -19.71 16.09
N GLU A 341 24.64 -19.98 14.88
CA GLU A 341 23.55 -19.21 14.25
C GLU A 341 22.16 -19.73 14.61
N SER A 342 22.07 -20.84 15.35
CA SER A 342 20.77 -21.39 15.78
C SER A 342 19.79 -20.36 16.38
N PRO A 343 20.20 -19.33 17.16
CA PRO A 343 19.26 -18.32 17.62
C PRO A 343 18.75 -17.41 16.49
N CYS A 344 19.56 -17.14 15.47
CA CYS A 344 19.18 -16.36 14.29
C CYS A 344 18.09 -17.02 13.46
N CYS A 345 18.07 -18.35 13.42
CA CYS A 345 17.12 -19.12 12.61
C CYS A 345 15.87 -19.54 13.39
N ASN A 346 15.89 -19.36 14.70
CA ASN A 346 14.75 -19.59 15.58
C ASN A 346 14.04 -18.28 15.99
N VAL A 347 14.27 -17.19 15.25
CA VAL A 347 13.55 -15.93 15.47
C VAL A 347 12.10 -16.04 15.01
N THR A 348 11.21 -15.33 15.71
CA THR A 348 9.78 -15.36 15.36
C THR A 348 9.54 -14.70 14.01
N GLY A 349 8.80 -15.38 13.14
CA GLY A 349 8.34 -14.84 11.86
C GLY A 349 9.20 -15.22 10.67
N ILE A 350 10.48 -15.58 10.83
CA ILE A 350 11.34 -16.03 9.71
C ILE A 350 10.68 -17.17 8.92
N PRO A 351 10.65 -17.14 7.57
CA PRO A 351 11.32 -16.19 6.67
C PRO A 351 10.54 -14.89 6.39
N TRP A 352 9.39 -14.69 7.03
CA TRP A 352 8.52 -13.54 6.82
C TRP A 352 8.80 -12.40 7.79
N PHE A 353 9.33 -11.30 7.26
CA PHE A 353 9.42 -10.06 7.99
C PHE A 353 8.07 -9.34 8.02
N HIS A 354 7.75 -8.69 9.16
CA HIS A 354 6.50 -7.94 9.35
C HIS A 354 6.75 -6.60 10.01
N ARG A 355 6.37 -5.52 9.34
CA ARG A 355 6.26 -4.18 9.92
C ARG A 355 4.81 -3.78 10.04
N ASP A 356 4.45 -3.31 11.23
CA ASP A 356 3.14 -2.75 11.53
C ASP A 356 3.31 -1.35 12.12
N TYR A 357 2.83 -0.35 11.38
CA TYR A 357 2.85 1.06 11.77
C TYR A 357 1.57 1.48 12.52
N GLY A 358 0.70 0.52 12.89
CA GLY A 358 -0.53 0.74 13.62
C GLY A 358 -1.54 1.53 12.78
N SER A 359 -1.90 2.73 13.21
CA SER A 359 -2.81 3.62 12.46
C SER A 359 -2.08 4.54 11.47
N ASN A 360 -0.75 4.57 11.49
CA ASN A 360 0.02 5.48 10.65
C ASN A 360 0.14 4.90 9.25
N THR A 361 -0.51 5.55 8.29
CA THR A 361 -0.47 5.14 6.88
C THR A 361 0.51 5.98 6.07
N THR A 362 1.15 5.36 5.08
CA THR A 362 1.95 6.05 4.06
C THR A 362 1.56 5.59 2.66
N THR A 363 1.99 6.34 1.65
CA THR A 363 1.92 5.95 0.23
C THR A 363 3.32 5.81 -0.38
N ASP A 364 4.35 5.74 0.46
CA ASP A 364 5.74 5.66 0.03
C ASP A 364 6.02 4.43 -0.84
N TYR A 365 6.98 4.55 -1.75
CA TYR A 365 7.57 3.38 -2.39
C TYR A 365 8.25 2.48 -1.35
N ILE A 366 8.36 1.19 -1.67
CA ILE A 366 9.29 0.28 -0.98
C ILE A 366 10.59 0.26 -1.77
N GLU A 367 11.72 0.24 -1.09
CA GLU A 367 13.05 0.17 -1.68
C GLU A 367 13.79 -1.04 -1.11
N LEU A 368 14.31 -1.87 -1.99
CA LEU A 368 15.26 -2.92 -1.67
C LEU A 368 16.65 -2.41 -2.02
N ARG A 369 17.53 -2.33 -1.01
CA ARG A 369 18.91 -1.85 -1.16
C ARG A 369 19.84 -3.00 -0.89
N MET A 370 20.63 -3.38 -1.89
CA MET A 370 21.72 -4.33 -1.70
C MET A 370 22.98 -3.56 -1.40
N CYS A 371 23.54 -3.77 -0.22
CA CYS A 371 24.65 -3.01 0.32
C CYS A 371 25.83 -3.94 0.60
N SER A 372 27.04 -3.42 0.41
CA SER A 372 28.20 -3.96 1.11
C SER A 372 29.29 -2.90 1.23
N ASP A 373 30.15 -3.07 2.24
CA ASP A 373 31.20 -2.12 2.59
C ASP A 373 32.54 -2.36 1.86
N PHE A 374 32.63 -3.45 1.11
CA PHE A 374 33.78 -3.81 0.27
C PHE A 374 33.40 -4.03 -1.21
N ASP A 375 34.41 -4.14 -2.08
CA ASP A 375 34.23 -4.26 -3.54
C ASP A 375 34.26 -5.70 -4.06
N ASP A 376 34.51 -6.69 -3.20
CA ASP A 376 34.53 -8.11 -3.59
C ASP A 376 33.45 -8.98 -2.91
N GLU A 377 32.63 -8.38 -2.05
CA GLU A 377 31.55 -9.05 -1.31
C GLU A 377 30.17 -8.65 -1.83
N ASP A 378 29.24 -9.60 -1.77
CA ASP A 378 27.87 -9.35 -2.20
C ASP A 378 26.87 -10.30 -1.56
N THR A 379 25.59 -9.95 -1.67
CA THR A 379 24.47 -10.76 -1.19
C THR A 379 23.39 -10.96 -2.26
N PRO A 380 23.70 -11.66 -3.38
CA PRO A 380 22.77 -11.81 -4.49
C PRO A 380 21.44 -12.44 -4.04
N VAL A 381 20.32 -11.84 -4.44
CA VAL A 381 18.97 -12.32 -4.10
C VAL A 381 18.43 -13.26 -5.16
N GLY A 382 17.99 -14.45 -4.76
CA GLY A 382 17.32 -15.41 -5.64
C GLY A 382 15.80 -15.27 -5.63
N TYR A 383 15.24 -14.77 -4.51
CA TYR A 383 13.81 -14.66 -4.32
C TYR A 383 13.47 -13.45 -3.45
N TYR A 384 12.40 -12.75 -3.80
CA TYR A 384 11.69 -11.90 -2.85
C TYR A 384 10.21 -11.76 -3.20
N GLU A 385 9.39 -11.57 -2.19
CA GLU A 385 8.04 -11.05 -2.35
C GLU A 385 7.71 -10.09 -1.20
N ILE A 386 7.15 -8.93 -1.55
CA ILE A 386 6.84 -7.89 -0.57
C ILE A 386 5.43 -7.37 -0.82
N TYR A 387 4.63 -7.34 0.24
CA TYR A 387 3.24 -6.95 0.27
C TYR A 387 3.00 -5.77 1.19
N VAL A 388 1.98 -4.98 0.85
CA VAL A 388 1.46 -3.89 1.69
C VAL A 388 -0.04 -4.03 1.92
N LYS A 389 -0.55 -3.46 3.02
CA LYS A 389 -1.97 -3.54 3.41
C LYS A 389 -2.50 -2.29 4.11
#